data_AF-A0A955MGT1-F1
#
_entry.id   AF-A0A955MGT1-F1
#
_cell.length_a   1.000
_cell.length_b   1.000
_cell.length_c   1.000
_cell.angle_alpha   90.00
_cell.angle_beta   90.00
_cell.angle_gamma   90.00
#
_symmetry.space_group_name_H-M   'P 1'
#
loop_
_entity.id
_entity.type
_entity.pdbx_description
1 polymer ?
#
loop_
_entity_poly.entity_id
_entity_poly.type
_entity_poly.pdbx_seq_one_letter_code
_entity_poly.pdbx_strand_id
1 'polypeptide(L)'
;MKRNNGQSTLEYTIFIIILMGAFLAMQIYIKRGVQGRWKAAVDDLGDQYDPRFADTNKRHVIISNIETSIRVEDGIGGQFTFREDITNTQDRTTGFQGVVGF
;
A
#
# COMPACT_ATOMS: atom_id res chain seq x y z
N MET A 1 31.65 -10.46 43.07
CA MET A 1 30.65 -10.94 42.09
C MET A 1 30.34 -9.82 41.11
N LYS A 2 30.74 -9.95 39.84
CA LYS A 2 30.47 -8.97 38.78
C LYS A 2 29.05 -9.24 38.25
N ARG A 3 28.16 -8.27 38.35
CA ARG A 3 26.74 -8.42 38.01
C ARG A 3 26.52 -8.05 36.54
N ASN A 4 26.34 -9.04 35.66
CA ASN A 4 26.28 -8.91 34.19
C ASN A 4 24.95 -8.35 33.64
N ASN A 5 24.19 -7.59 34.44
CA ASN A 5 22.80 -7.25 34.12
C ASN A 5 22.64 -6.26 32.93
N GLY A 6 23.71 -5.59 32.49
CA GLY A 6 23.67 -4.70 31.33
C GLY A 6 23.81 -5.41 29.97
N GLN A 7 24.31 -6.66 29.96
CA GLN A 7 24.52 -7.42 28.73
C GLN A 7 23.18 -7.79 28.06
N SER A 8 22.17 -8.16 28.86
CA SER A 8 20.85 -8.53 28.34
C SER A 8 20.11 -7.36 27.69
N THR A 9 20.18 -6.14 28.24
CA THR A 9 19.56 -4.95 27.63
C THR A 9 20.18 -4.61 26.27
N LEU A 10 21.50 -4.78 26.15
CA LEU A 10 22.23 -4.52 24.91
C LEU A 10 21.83 -5.54 23.83
N GLU A 11 21.67 -6.80 24.21
CA GLU A 11 21.19 -7.86 23.32
C GLU A 11 19.76 -7.60 22.81
N TYR A 12 18.83 -7.23 23.70
CA TYR A 12 17.47 -6.87 23.30
C TYR A 12 17.43 -5.65 22.38
N THR A 13 18.28 -4.65 22.64
CA THR A 13 18.36 -3.44 21.80
C THR A 13 18.80 -3.79 20.38
N ILE A 14 19.85 -4.61 20.24
CA ILE A 14 20.33 -5.05 18.92
C ILE A 14 19.24 -5.86 18.20
N PHE A 15 18.56 -6.76 18.90
CA PHE A 15 17.49 -7.57 18.31
C PHE A 15 16.35 -6.71 17.77
N ILE A 16 15.92 -5.69 18.52
CA ILE A 16 14.86 -4.76 18.10
C ILE A 16 15.27 -3.98 16.85
N ILE A 17 16.53 -3.51 16.76
CA ILE A 17 17.01 -2.78 15.57
C ILE A 17 16.95 -3.67 14.32
N ILE A 18 17.39 -4.93 14.44
CA ILE A 18 17.34 -5.90 13.33
C ILE A 18 15.90 -6.15 12.91
N LEU A 19 14.99 -6.34 13.88
CA LEU A 19 13.58 -6.57 13.63
C LEU A 19 12.91 -5.38 12.90
N MET A 20 13.18 -4.16 13.34
CA MET A 20 12.70 -2.96 12.65
C MET A 20 13.24 -2.85 11.22
N GLY A 21 14.52 -3.15 11.02
CA GLY A 21 15.14 -3.17 9.69
C GLY A 21 14.45 -4.17 8.74
N ALA A 22 14.10 -5.35 9.25
CA ALA A 22 13.36 -6.36 8.48
C ALA A 22 11.96 -5.88 8.07
N PHE A 23 11.22 -5.23 8.98
CA PHE A 23 9.91 -4.67 8.66
C PHE A 23 9.99 -3.57 7.59
N LEU A 24 10.95 -2.66 7.69
CA LEU A 24 11.16 -1.61 6.68
C LEU A 24 11.48 -2.20 5.30
N ALA A 25 12.31 -3.24 5.24
CA ALA A 25 12.63 -3.93 3.99
C ALA A 25 11.39 -4.62 3.39
N MET A 26 10.58 -5.28 4.21
CA MET A 26 9.38 -5.99 3.77
C MET A 26 8.32 -5.03 3.19
N GLN A 27 8.19 -3.83 3.76
CA GLN A 27 7.27 -2.80 3.23
C GLN A 27 7.58 -2.42 1.78
N ILE A 28 8.87 -2.33 1.41
CA ILE A 28 9.28 -2.00 0.03
C ILE A 28 8.89 -3.12 -0.94
N TYR A 29 9.04 -4.37 -0.52
CA TYR A 29 8.68 -5.53 -1.34
C TYR A 29 7.16 -5.58 -1.60
N ILE A 30 6.35 -5.40 -0.56
CA ILE A 30 4.88 -5.38 -0.68
C ILE A 30 4.43 -4.26 -1.62
N LYS A 31 4.98 -3.05 -1.47
CA LYS A 31 4.66 -1.90 -2.34
C LYS A 31 4.95 -2.20 -3.81
N ARG A 32 6.10 -2.81 -4.11
CA ARG A 32 6.46 -3.20 -5.48
C ARG A 32 5.54 -4.28 -6.05
N GLY A 33 5.16 -5.26 -5.23
CA GLY A 33 4.22 -6.32 -5.63
C GLY A 33 2.83 -5.77 -6.00
N VAL A 34 2.29 -4.88 -5.16
CA VAL A 34 0.99 -4.23 -5.43
C VAL A 34 1.06 -3.34 -6.67
N GLN A 35 2.13 -2.55 -6.82
CA GLN A 35 2.34 -1.72 -8.01
C GLN A 35 2.42 -2.53 -9.30
N GLY A 36 3.11 -3.68 -9.30
CA GLY A 36 3.19 -4.57 -10.47
C GLY A 36 1.83 -5.14 -10.86
N ARG A 37 1.02 -5.56 -9.88
CA ARG A 37 -0.35 -6.05 -10.12
C ARG A 37 -1.27 -4.95 -10.63
N TRP A 38 -1.17 -3.73 -10.11
CA TRP A 38 -1.93 -2.59 -10.63
C TRP A 38 -1.54 -2.26 -12.06
N LYS A 39 -0.25 -2.25 -12.38
CA LYS A 39 0.22 -2.04 -13.75
C LYS A 39 -0.35 -3.09 -14.70
N ALA A 40 -0.28 -4.38 -14.33
CA ALA A 40 -0.84 -5.46 -15.14
C ALA A 40 -2.36 -5.33 -15.36
N ALA A 41 -3.11 -4.91 -14.33
CA ALA A 41 -4.55 -4.67 -14.45
C ALA A 41 -4.88 -3.47 -15.36
N VAL A 42 -4.06 -2.42 -15.33
CA VAL A 42 -4.19 -1.25 -16.21
C VAL A 42 -3.84 -1.62 -17.66
N ASP A 43 -2.78 -2.40 -17.87
CA ASP A 43 -2.38 -2.85 -19.20
C ASP A 43 -3.46 -3.77 -19.82
N ASP A 44 -4.03 -4.70 -19.06
CA ASP A 44 -5.13 -5.59 -19.50
C ASP A 44 -6.44 -4.84 -19.84
N LEU A 45 -6.70 -3.70 -19.19
CA LEU A 45 -7.79 -2.80 -19.58
C LEU A 45 -7.49 -2.05 -20.88
N GLY A 46 -6.22 -1.71 -21.14
CA GLY A 46 -5.77 -1.03 -22.35
C GLY A 46 -5.87 -1.92 -23.60
N ASP A 47 -5.51 -3.19 -23.47
CA ASP A 47 -5.50 -4.16 -24.57
C ASP A 47 -6.92 -4.60 -25.01
N GLN A 48 -7.96 -4.29 -24.24
CA GLN A 48 -9.36 -4.56 -24.59
C GLN A 48 -9.99 -3.55 -25.56
N TYR A 49 -9.26 -2.52 -25.99
CA TYR A 49 -9.74 -1.57 -26.99
C TYR A 49 -9.40 -2.05 -28.42
N ASP A 50 -10.28 -2.86 -29.01
CA ASP A 50 -10.26 -3.17 -30.44
C ASP A 50 -11.29 -2.29 -31.19
N PRO A 51 -10.87 -1.25 -31.92
CA PRO A 51 -11.78 -0.35 -32.62
C PRO A 51 -12.42 -0.96 -33.88
N ARG A 52 -12.11 -2.23 -34.25
CA ARG A 52 -12.50 -2.81 -35.54
C ARG A 52 -13.77 -3.67 -35.47
N PHE A 53 -14.22 -4.10 -34.30
CA PHE A 53 -15.33 -5.08 -34.17
C PHE A 53 -16.42 -4.75 -33.13
N ALA A 54 -16.25 -3.72 -32.28
CA ALA A 54 -17.32 -3.34 -31.35
C ALA A 54 -17.28 -1.83 -31.04
N ASP A 55 -18.43 -1.16 -31.15
CA ASP A 55 -18.65 0.17 -30.55
C ASP A 55 -18.66 0.01 -29.02
N THR A 56 -17.48 -0.05 -28.43
CA THR A 56 -17.29 -0.24 -27.00
C THR A 56 -16.75 1.03 -26.38
N ASN A 57 -17.58 1.68 -25.55
CA ASN A 57 -17.13 2.75 -24.67
C ASN A 57 -17.13 2.20 -23.23
N LYS A 58 -16.00 1.65 -22.81
CA LYS A 58 -15.76 1.27 -21.41
C LYS A 58 -14.87 2.32 -20.76
N ARG A 59 -15.41 3.02 -19.77
CA ARG A 59 -14.68 3.97 -18.93
C ARG A 59 -14.42 3.33 -17.58
N HIS A 60 -13.15 3.09 -17.30
CA HIS A 60 -12.66 2.63 -15.99
C HIS A 60 -12.09 3.82 -15.22
N VAL A 61 -12.58 4.06 -14.01
CA VAL A 61 -12.12 5.15 -13.15
C VAL A 61 -11.71 4.57 -11.80
N ILE A 62 -10.42 4.72 -11.48
CA ILE A 62 -9.86 4.35 -10.19
C ILE A 62 -9.67 5.64 -9.39
N ILE A 63 -10.30 5.73 -8.23
CA ILE A 63 -10.11 6.84 -7.29
C ILE A 63 -9.51 6.26 -6.01
N SER A 64 -8.29 6.68 -5.70
CA SER A 64 -7.57 6.29 -4.48
C SER A 64 -7.33 7.52 -3.63
N ASN A 65 -7.86 7.51 -2.41
CA ASN A 65 -7.64 8.56 -1.42
C ASN A 65 -6.84 7.98 -0.27
N ILE A 66 -5.73 8.65 0.06
CA ILE A 66 -4.88 8.32 1.19
C ILE A 66 -4.89 9.53 2.12
N GLU A 67 -5.39 9.32 3.33
CA GLU A 67 -5.35 10.31 4.40
C GLU A 67 -4.39 9.80 5.49
N THR A 68 -3.32 10.56 5.73
CA THR A 68 -2.38 10.30 6.82
C THR A 68 -2.54 11.38 7.87
N SER A 69 -2.90 10.97 9.08
CA SER A 69 -2.96 11.84 10.25
C SER A 69 -1.85 11.50 11.22
N ILE A 70 -1.10 12.51 11.66
CA ILE A 70 -0.06 12.36 12.69
C ILE A 70 -0.46 13.25 13.86
N ARG A 71 -0.66 12.64 15.02
CA ARG A 71 -0.94 13.35 16.27
C ARG A 71 0.23 13.17 17.22
N VAL A 72 0.64 14.26 17.85
CA VAL A 72 1.59 14.25 18.96
C VAL A 72 0.82 14.54 20.24
N GLU A 73 0.93 13.64 21.22
CA GLU A 73 0.35 13.81 22.55
C GLU A 73 1.48 13.84 23.58
N ASP A 74 1.43 14.82 24.49
CA ASP A 74 2.43 14.97 25.55
C ASP A 74 1.92 14.30 26.83
N GLY A 75 2.69 13.34 27.36
CA GLY A 75 2.33 12.53 28.52
C GLY A 75 3.39 12.58 29.61
N ILE A 76 3.07 12.06 30.80
CA ILE A 76 4.07 11.93 31.87
C ILE A 76 5.17 10.96 31.38
N GLY A 77 6.35 11.51 31.08
CA GLY A 77 7.48 10.75 30.53
C GLY A 77 7.88 11.11 29.09
N GLY A 78 7.19 12.05 28.43
CA GLY A 78 7.59 12.62 27.14
C GLY A 78 6.48 12.66 26.10
N GLN A 79 6.86 12.98 24.86
CA GLN A 79 5.95 13.09 23.72
C GLN A 79 5.77 11.73 23.03
N PHE A 80 4.52 11.36 22.77
CA PHE A 80 4.13 10.18 22.01
C PHE A 80 3.53 10.60 20.67
N THR A 81 4.00 9.98 19.59
CA THR A 81 3.49 10.24 18.24
C THR A 81 2.64 9.07 17.78
N PHE A 82 1.39 9.36 17.44
CA PHE A 82 0.45 8.42 16.86
C PHE A 82 0.29 8.73 15.37
N ARG A 83 0.26 7.67 14.56
CA ARG A 83 0.01 7.76 13.13
C ARG A 83 -1.21 6.91 12.80
N GLU A 84 -2.16 7.52 12.12
CA GLU A 84 -3.32 6.84 11.55
C GLU A 84 -3.31 7.04 10.04
N ASP A 85 -3.37 5.93 9.30
CA ASP A 85 -3.43 5.94 7.84
C ASP A 85 -4.78 5.35 7.41
N ILE A 86 -5.63 6.15 6.77
CA ILE A 86 -6.89 5.71 6.18
C ILE A 86 -6.69 5.64 4.67
N THR A 87 -6.91 4.46 4.09
CA THR A 87 -6.85 4.24 2.64
C THR A 87 -8.20 3.82 2.13
N ASN A 88 -8.76 4.59 1.20
CA ASN A 88 -9.97 4.23 0.47
C ASN A 88 -9.66 4.07 -1.02
N THR A 89 -10.00 2.92 -1.58
CA THR A 89 -9.85 2.65 -3.01
C THR A 89 -11.22 2.28 -3.56
N GLN A 90 -11.72 3.11 -4.47
CA GLN A 90 -12.96 2.85 -5.18
C GLN A 90 -12.64 2.55 -6.65
N ASP A 91 -13.10 1.37 -7.09
CA ASP A 91 -13.11 0.97 -8.49
C ASP A 91 -14.51 1.18 -9.06
N ARG A 92 -14.60 1.91 -10.17
CA ARG A 92 -15.85 2.08 -10.91
C ARG A 92 -15.61 1.81 -12.40
N THR A 93 -16.31 0.81 -12.91
CA THR A 93 -16.38 0.51 -14.34
C THR A 93 -17.76 0.88 -14.88
N THR A 94 -17.82 1.71 -15.92
CA THR A 94 -19.06 2.11 -16.60
C THR A 94 -18.91 1.98 -18.10
N GLY A 95 -19.91 1.44 -18.81
CA GLY A 95 -19.88 1.35 -20.26
C GLY A 95 -20.94 0.43 -20.83
N PHE A 96 -21.11 0.49 -22.15
CA PHE A 96 -21.94 -0.44 -22.92
C PHE A 96 -21.05 -1.23 -23.89
N GLN A 97 -21.38 -2.50 -24.09
CA GLN A 97 -20.74 -3.37 -25.07
C GLN A 97 -21.83 -3.96 -25.94
N GLY A 98 -21.94 -3.51 -27.19
CA GLY A 98 -22.85 -4.04 -28.18
C GLY A 98 -22.09 -4.65 -29.34
N VAL A 99 -22.38 -5.91 -29.66
CA VAL A 99 -21.89 -6.56 -30.89
C VAL A 99 -22.85 -6.17 -32.01
N VAL A 100 -22.37 -5.48 -33.04
CA VAL A 100 -23.16 -5.24 -34.25
C VAL A 100 -23.13 -6.53 -35.06
N GLY A 101 -24.14 -7.37 -34.90
CA GLY A 101 -24.31 -8.57 -35.73
C GLY A 101 -24.71 -8.19 -37.15
N PHE A 102 -24.04 -8.80 -38.14
CA PHE A 102 -24.56 -8.93 -39.50
C PHE A 102 -25.22 -10.30 -39.65
#